data_AF-A0A7Y3ZXB1-F1
#
_entry.id   AF-A0A7Y3ZXB1-F1
#
_cell.length_a   1.000
_cell.length_b   1.000
_cell.length_c   1.000
_cell.angle_alpha   90.00
_cell.angle_beta   90.00
_cell.angle_gamma   90.00
#
_symmetry.space_group_name_H-M   'P 1'
#
loop_
_entity.id
_entity.type
_entity.pdbx_description
1 polymer ?
#
loop_
_entity_poly.entity_id
_entity_poly.type
_entity_poly.pdbx_seq_one_letter_code
_entity_poly.pdbx_strand_id
1 'polypeptide(L)'
;MQFKSLSIASLLLVVSTSSFASYIKILNDEEQSTYHLSKYCVGELNYLKNESPDAWIGQSEYLEYHNGTYGFNYRVYHAPNYFETKELAVISLTASPVPPPVPADAPSHTFNCKFTRSY
;
A
#
# COMPACT_ATOMS: atom_id res chain seq x y z
N MET A 1 -41.62 -49.71 -24.92
CA MET A 1 -40.40 -48.98 -25.33
C MET A 1 -40.38 -47.64 -24.62
N GLN A 2 -39.35 -47.39 -23.81
CA GLN A 2 -39.18 -46.19 -23.00
C GLN A 2 -38.63 -45.04 -23.85
N PHE A 3 -39.28 -43.87 -23.83
CA PHE A 3 -38.69 -42.65 -24.38
C PHE A 3 -37.73 -42.03 -23.36
N LYS A 4 -36.48 -41.89 -23.79
CA LYS A 4 -35.34 -41.43 -23.00
C LYS A 4 -35.37 -39.91 -22.81
N SER A 5 -35.02 -39.52 -21.60
CA SER A 5 -34.81 -38.15 -21.11
C SER A 5 -33.83 -37.36 -21.98
N LEU A 6 -34.17 -36.10 -22.26
CA LEU A 6 -33.30 -35.11 -22.90
C LEU A 6 -32.59 -34.26 -21.84
N SER A 7 -31.27 -34.47 -21.77
CA SER A 7 -30.18 -33.50 -21.63
C SER A 7 -30.49 -32.10 -21.06
N ILE A 8 -29.85 -31.78 -19.93
CA ILE A 8 -29.42 -30.41 -19.61
C ILE A 8 -27.96 -30.48 -19.18
N ALA A 9 -27.08 -30.14 -20.12
CA ALA A 9 -25.73 -29.72 -19.84
C ALA A 9 -25.78 -28.33 -19.21
N SER A 10 -25.24 -28.18 -18.00
CA SER A 10 -25.02 -26.85 -17.39
C SER A 10 -23.73 -26.85 -16.59
N LEU A 11 -22.72 -26.31 -17.27
CA LEU A 11 -21.62 -25.45 -16.80
C LEU A 11 -20.94 -25.77 -15.46
N LEU A 12 -19.68 -26.19 -15.61
CA LEU A 12 -18.58 -25.88 -14.71
C LEU A 12 -18.60 -24.39 -14.30
N LEU A 13 -18.64 -24.12 -13.00
CA LEU A 13 -18.11 -22.87 -12.43
C LEU A 13 -17.08 -23.23 -11.36
N VAL A 14 -15.83 -23.23 -11.81
CA VAL A 14 -14.65 -23.12 -10.94
C VAL A 14 -14.72 -21.74 -10.30
N VAL A 15 -15.22 -21.65 -9.07
CA VAL A 15 -15.11 -20.42 -8.30
C VAL A 15 -13.75 -20.46 -7.63
N SER A 16 -12.74 -19.99 -8.36
CA SER A 16 -11.43 -19.68 -7.81
C SER A 16 -11.58 -18.59 -6.75
N THR A 17 -11.56 -18.96 -5.48
CA THR A 17 -11.53 -18.00 -4.36
C THR A 17 -10.12 -17.43 -4.22
N SER A 18 -9.70 -16.58 -5.16
CA SER A 18 -8.56 -15.70 -4.96
C SER A 18 -9.02 -14.44 -4.25
N SER A 19 -9.42 -14.58 -2.97
CA SER A 19 -9.63 -13.46 -2.07
C SER A 19 -8.27 -13.00 -1.55
N PHE A 20 -7.57 -12.14 -2.30
CA PHE A 20 -6.52 -11.31 -1.72
C PHE A 20 -7.22 -10.24 -0.87
N ALA A 21 -7.51 -10.57 0.39
CA ALA A 21 -8.15 -9.66 1.32
C ALA A 21 -7.07 -8.80 1.99
N SER A 22 -6.57 -7.78 1.28
CA SER A 22 -5.78 -6.72 1.91
C SER A 22 -6.72 -5.81 2.72
N TYR A 23 -6.48 -5.70 4.03
CA TYR A 23 -7.21 -4.76 4.89
C TYR A 23 -6.50 -3.40 4.90
N ILE A 24 -7.24 -2.33 4.65
CA ILE A 24 -6.75 -0.95 4.72
C ILE A 24 -7.37 -0.30 5.96
N LYS A 25 -6.55 0.04 6.94
CA LYS A 25 -6.99 0.83 8.10
C LYS A 25 -6.56 2.27 7.90
N ILE A 26 -7.53 3.17 7.72
CA ILE A 26 -7.29 4.61 7.86
C ILE A 26 -7.11 4.86 9.34
N LEU A 27 -5.86 5.07 9.75
CA LEU A 27 -5.50 5.30 11.13
C LEU A 27 -5.79 6.76 11.45
N ASN A 28 -6.93 7.04 12.10
CA ASN A 28 -7.07 8.20 12.98
C ASN A 28 -6.37 7.80 14.28
N ASP A 29 -5.06 7.90 14.34
CA ASP A 29 -4.31 7.47 15.53
C ASP A 29 -3.37 8.56 15.97
N GLU A 30 -2.88 8.46 17.20
CA GLU A 30 -1.92 9.35 17.86
C GLU A 30 -0.49 9.26 17.24
N GLU A 31 -0.45 9.04 15.91
CA GLU A 31 0.33 9.61 14.81
C GLU A 31 1.85 9.81 14.86
N GLN A 32 2.57 9.31 15.86
CA GLN A 32 4.04 9.32 15.77
C GLN A 32 4.62 8.08 15.08
N SER A 33 4.07 6.89 15.26
CA SER A 33 4.69 5.65 14.76
C SER A 33 4.58 5.48 13.24
N THR A 34 3.43 5.80 12.65
CA THR A 34 3.19 5.70 11.20
C THR A 34 3.98 6.73 10.42
N TYR A 35 3.98 7.98 10.89
CA TYR A 35 4.79 9.05 10.32
C TYR A 35 6.29 8.77 10.48
N HIS A 36 6.74 8.20 11.61
CA HIS A 36 8.16 7.92 11.83
C HIS A 36 8.77 6.98 10.79
N LEU A 37 7.99 6.01 10.29
CA LEU A 37 8.46 5.08 9.26
C LEU A 37 8.58 5.72 7.87
N SER A 38 7.98 6.90 7.64
CA SER A 38 8.14 7.67 6.40
C SER A 38 9.60 8.08 6.15
N LYS A 39 10.46 8.09 7.18
CA LYS A 39 11.90 8.35 7.05
C LYS A 39 12.59 7.42 6.06
N TYR A 40 12.07 6.21 5.87
CA TYR A 40 12.61 5.24 4.90
C TYR A 40 12.28 5.61 3.45
N CYS A 41 11.33 6.52 3.22
CA CYS A 41 10.95 7.04 1.90
C CYS A 41 11.40 8.49 1.67
N VAL A 42 12.49 8.91 2.32
CA VAL A 42 13.02 10.27 2.21
C VAL A 42 13.41 10.63 0.76
N GLY A 43 13.87 9.65 -0.02
CA GLY A 43 14.22 9.85 -1.43
C GLY A 43 13.01 10.23 -2.28
N GLU A 44 11.93 9.50 -2.14
CA GLU A 44 10.66 9.72 -2.87
C GLU A 44 10.02 11.05 -2.45
N LEU A 45 10.02 11.36 -1.16
CA LEU A 45 9.50 12.65 -0.69
C LEU A 45 10.35 13.82 -1.18
N ASN A 46 11.68 13.70 -1.16
CA ASN A 46 12.57 14.74 -1.68
C ASN A 46 12.40 14.94 -3.18
N TYR A 47 12.17 13.86 -3.94
CA TYR A 47 11.84 13.95 -5.35
C TYR A 47 10.58 14.80 -5.58
N LEU A 48 9.51 14.55 -4.82
CA LEU A 48 8.27 15.34 -4.91
C LEU A 48 8.48 16.79 -4.43
N LYS A 49 9.29 17.02 -3.39
CA LYS A 49 9.63 18.37 -2.91
C LYS A 49 10.45 19.18 -3.90
N ASN A 50 11.28 18.55 -4.72
CA ASN A 50 11.99 19.27 -5.78
C ASN A 50 11.04 19.82 -6.85
N GLU A 51 9.89 19.19 -7.05
CA GLU A 51 8.86 19.64 -7.99
C GLU A 51 7.85 20.60 -7.35
N SER A 52 7.48 20.34 -6.09
CA SER A 52 6.58 21.17 -5.29
C SER A 52 7.20 21.38 -3.91
N PRO A 53 7.97 22.47 -3.70
CA PRO A 53 8.73 22.70 -2.47
C PRO A 53 7.92 22.71 -1.19
N ASP A 54 6.64 23.02 -1.29
CA ASP A 54 5.66 23.04 -0.21
C ASP A 54 5.07 21.66 0.10
N ALA A 55 5.43 20.60 -0.64
CA ALA A 55 4.82 19.29 -0.48
C ALA A 55 4.98 18.69 0.93
N TRP A 56 3.92 18.05 1.42
CA TRP A 56 3.88 17.38 2.73
C TRP A 56 3.08 16.08 2.70
N ILE A 57 3.40 15.17 3.63
CA ILE A 57 2.58 13.97 3.86
C ILE A 57 1.37 14.43 4.68
N GLY A 58 0.17 14.33 4.12
CA GLY A 58 -1.06 14.77 4.77
C GLY A 58 -1.91 13.64 5.34
N GLN A 59 -1.81 12.44 4.77
CA GLN A 59 -2.53 11.25 5.26
C GLN A 59 -1.63 10.02 5.21
N SER A 60 -1.85 9.10 6.14
CA SER A 60 -1.17 7.81 6.17
C SER A 60 -2.18 6.67 6.33
N GLU A 61 -2.01 5.61 5.54
CA GLU A 61 -2.83 4.40 5.61
C GLU A 61 -1.90 3.22 5.91
N TYR A 62 -2.29 2.36 6.86
CA TYR A 62 -1.55 1.12 7.13
C TYR A 62 -2.07 -0.02 6.27
N LEU A 63 -1.13 -0.82 5.75
CA LEU A 63 -1.37 -1.99 4.93
C LEU A 63 -0.77 -3.22 5.60
N GLU A 64 -1.55 -4.29 5.74
CA GLU A 64 -1.05 -5.58 6.19
C GLU A 64 -1.29 -6.63 5.11
N TYR A 65 -0.25 -7.40 4.81
CA TYR A 65 -0.29 -8.47 3.82
C TYR A 65 -0.22 -9.83 4.50
N HIS A 66 -0.81 -10.85 3.87
CA HIS A 66 -0.94 -12.20 4.45
C HIS A 66 0.38 -12.94 4.75
N ASN A 67 1.52 -12.43 4.32
CA ASN A 67 2.85 -13.05 4.42
C ASN A 67 3.74 -12.41 5.51
N GLY A 68 3.17 -11.64 6.44
CA GLY A 68 3.93 -10.90 7.45
C GLY A 68 4.65 -9.66 6.91
N THR A 69 4.50 -9.37 5.62
CA THR A 69 4.82 -8.05 5.08
C THR A 69 3.77 -7.06 5.57
N TYR A 70 4.20 -5.86 5.93
CA TYR A 70 3.31 -4.74 6.18
C TYR A 70 3.80 -3.51 5.42
N GLY A 71 3.03 -2.45 5.41
CA GLY A 71 3.36 -1.25 4.67
C GLY A 71 2.53 -0.06 5.06
N PHE A 72 2.84 1.06 4.42
CA PHE A 72 2.12 2.31 4.58
C PHE A 72 1.94 2.99 3.23
N ASN A 73 0.78 3.57 3.01
CA ASN A 73 0.58 4.55 1.95
C ASN A 73 0.61 5.94 2.57
N TYR A 74 1.55 6.78 2.15
CA TYR A 74 1.63 8.19 2.51
C TYR A 74 1.10 9.01 1.35
N ARG A 75 -0.05 9.68 1.55
CA ARG A 75 -0.59 10.61 0.57
C ARG A 75 0.12 11.94 0.71
N VAL A 76 0.79 12.34 -0.36
CA VAL A 76 1.57 13.58 -0.43
C VAL A 76 0.72 14.63 -1.11
N TYR A 77 0.61 15.78 -0.47
CA TYR A 77 -0.15 16.92 -0.93
C TYR A 77 0.74 18.14 -1.12
N HIS A 78 0.24 19.11 -1.88
CA HIS A 78 0.82 20.44 -2.02
C HIS A 78 -0.32 21.47 -2.11
N ALA A 79 -0.03 22.70 -1.70
CA ALA A 79 -0.95 23.82 -1.65
C ALA A 79 -0.50 24.90 -2.65
N PRO A 80 -0.95 24.85 -3.92
CA PRO A 80 -0.56 25.85 -4.92
C PRO A 80 -1.01 27.26 -4.54
N ASN A 81 -2.03 27.36 -3.69
CA ASN A 81 -2.51 28.58 -3.08
C ASN A 81 -3.16 28.25 -1.72
N TYR A 82 -3.56 29.28 -0.97
CA TYR A 82 -4.05 29.14 0.41
C TYR A 82 -5.36 28.34 0.55
N PHE A 83 -6.14 28.17 -0.52
CA PHE A 83 -7.48 27.59 -0.47
C PHE A 83 -7.60 26.24 -1.16
N GLU A 84 -6.54 25.79 -1.84
CA GLU A 84 -6.52 24.54 -2.56
C GLU A 84 -5.44 23.61 -2.02
N THR A 85 -5.78 22.34 -1.89
CA THR A 85 -4.83 21.26 -1.61
C THR A 85 -4.98 20.23 -2.72
N LYS A 86 -3.87 19.87 -3.36
CA LYS A 86 -3.81 18.89 -4.43
C LYS A 86 -2.97 17.71 -3.99
N GLU A 87 -3.47 16.50 -4.19
CA GLU A 87 -2.67 15.28 -4.01
C GLU A 87 -1.67 15.19 -5.17
N LEU A 88 -0.38 15.07 -4.86
CA LEU A 88 0.68 14.91 -5.86
C LEU A 88 0.91 13.44 -6.20
N ALA A 89 0.93 12.61 -5.17
CA ALA A 89 1.28 11.21 -5.26
C ALA A 89 0.90 10.46 -3.99
N VAL A 90 0.86 9.14 -4.11
CA VAL A 90 0.89 8.22 -2.98
C VAL A 90 2.26 7.55 -2.94
N ILE A 91 3.00 7.73 -1.85
CA ILE A 91 4.23 6.99 -1.56
C ILE A 91 3.85 5.71 -0.82
N SER A 92 4.13 4.55 -1.41
CA SER A 92 3.93 3.25 -0.79
C SER A 92 5.26 2.74 -0.20
N LEU A 93 5.28 2.56 1.11
CA LEU A 93 6.33 1.87 1.87
C LEU A 93 5.94 0.41 2.05
N THR A 94 6.84 -0.51 1.73
CA THR A 94 6.69 -1.94 2.00
C THR A 94 7.82 -2.40 2.91
N ALA A 95 7.47 -3.00 4.04
CA ALA A 95 8.38 -3.62 5.00
C ALA A 95 8.28 -5.14 4.89
N SER A 96 9.32 -5.76 4.31
CA SER A 96 9.40 -7.21 4.15
C SER A 96 10.34 -7.81 5.20
N PRO A 97 9.94 -8.90 5.87
CA PRO A 97 10.79 -9.55 6.87
C PRO A 97 12.08 -10.10 6.23
N VAL A 98 13.21 -9.98 6.93
CA VAL A 98 14.48 -10.57 6.48
C VAL A 98 14.48 -12.07 6.83
N PRO A 99 14.61 -12.98 5.84
CA PRO A 99 14.60 -14.41 6.11
C PRO A 99 15.90 -14.85 6.83
N PRO A 100 15.83 -15.87 7.71
CA PRO A 100 17.02 -16.40 8.37
C PRO A 100 17.98 -17.07 7.37
N PRO A 101 19.31 -17.07 7.66
CA PRO A 101 19.94 -16.52 8.86
C PRO A 101 20.08 -14.99 8.81
N VAL A 102 19.53 -14.30 9.81
CA VAL A 102 19.63 -12.84 9.95
C VAL A 102 20.88 -12.51 10.76
N PRO A 103 21.84 -11.70 10.24
CA PRO A 103 22.96 -11.21 11.03
C PRO A 103 22.47 -10.49 12.30
N ALA A 104 23.19 -10.61 13.41
CA ALA A 104 22.77 -10.02 14.70
C ALA A 104 22.54 -8.50 14.64
N ASP A 105 23.25 -7.82 13.74
CA ASP A 105 23.17 -6.36 13.56
C ASP A 105 22.29 -5.95 12.36
N ALA A 106 21.65 -6.90 11.67
CA ALA A 106 20.80 -6.60 10.53
C ALA A 106 19.40 -6.15 10.99
N PRO A 107 18.77 -5.20 10.27
CA PRO A 107 17.38 -4.83 10.54
C PRO A 107 16.47 -6.03 10.35
N SER A 108 15.41 -6.12 11.15
CA SER A 108 14.42 -7.21 11.05
C SER A 108 13.61 -7.19 9.76
N HIS A 109 13.58 -6.04 9.07
CA HIS A 109 12.85 -5.84 7.83
C HIS A 109 13.69 -5.07 6.82
N THR A 110 13.51 -5.38 5.53
CA THR A 110 13.91 -4.51 4.43
C THR A 110 12.77 -3.56 4.09
N PHE A 111 13.08 -2.29 3.91
CA PHE A 111 12.12 -1.26 3.53
C PHE A 111 12.31 -0.91 2.05
N ASN A 112 11.21 -0.84 1.30
CA ASN A 112 11.20 -0.42 -0.09
C ASN A 112 10.12 0.64 -0.29
N CYS A 113 10.46 1.74 -0.94
CA CYS A 113 9.56 2.83 -1.23
C CYS A 113 9.37 2.98 -2.73
N LYS A 114 8.13 3.27 -3.12
CA LYS A 114 7.75 3.64 -4.49
C LYS A 114 6.71 4.73 -4.40
N PHE A 115 6.54 5.53 -5.44
CA PHE A 115 5.43 6.46 -5.51
C PHE A 115 4.65 6.30 -6.82
N THR A 116 3.34 6.53 -6.71
CA THR A 116 2.42 6.58 -7.86
C THR A 116 1.84 7.99 -7.93
N ARG A 117 1.85 8.60 -9.11
CA ARG A 117 1.31 9.94 -9.34
C ARG A 117 -0.21 9.95 -9.26
N SER A 118 -0.74 11.02 -8.69
CA SER A 118 -2.17 11.34 -8.74
C SER A 118 -2.37 12.29 -9.93
N TYR A 119 -3.19 11.88 -10.90
CA TYR A 119 -3.51 12.66 -12.12
C TYR A 119 -4.90 13.29 -12.00
#